data_AF-A0A2Z2KL88-F1
#
_entry.id   AF-A0A2Z2KL88-F1
#
_cell.length_a   1.000
_cell.length_b   1.000
_cell.length_c   1.000
_cell.angle_alpha   90.00
_cell.angle_beta   90.00
_cell.angle_gamma   90.00
#
_symmetry.space_group_name_H-M   'P 1'
#
loop_
_entity.id
_entity.type
_entity.pdbx_description
1 polymer ?
#
loop_
_entity_poly.entity_id
_entity_poly.type
_entity_poly.pdbx_seq_one_letter_code
_entity_poly.pdbx_strand_id
1 'polypeptide(L)'
;MKQILLITDGCSNVGESPVLAAAHALQEGITVNVVGVVDYGTIGDIGSREIADIAKAGGGLSRIVGTPQLAQTIQMMTRKTVVQTIQQAVNKEVKKILGEGSLEQLPPLQRSQVVSVVDELTETSALRIALLIDASASMKPKLAAVEEAIRDLALSLEAREGRSEISVFHFPGRTSSEDAVLDLDWTNDLSGIRSLFSRMRMRGATPTGPAIFKVLEHYRYDTLDGYRSGLAEEHNEREGMIGGYVV
;
A
#
# COMPACT_ATOMS: atom_id res chain seq x y z
N MET A 1 3.24 -8.69 -3.15
CA MET A 1 2.38 -7.59 -3.64
C MET A 1 2.73 -6.32 -2.88
N LYS A 2 2.68 -5.17 -3.55
CA LYS A 2 3.02 -3.86 -2.96
C LYS A 2 1.83 -2.90 -3.14
N GLN A 3 1.47 -2.17 -2.10
CA GLN A 3 0.34 -1.21 -2.14
C GLN A 3 0.68 0.07 -1.39
N ILE A 4 0.26 1.21 -1.95
CA ILE A 4 0.18 2.48 -1.22
C ILE A 4 -1.28 2.70 -0.85
N LEU A 5 -1.55 2.99 0.42
CA LEU A 5 -2.86 3.43 0.88
C LEU A 5 -2.77 4.89 1.32
N LEU A 6 -3.24 5.78 0.45
CA LEU A 6 -3.31 7.21 0.71
C LEU A 6 -4.59 7.52 1.50
N ILE A 7 -4.45 8.17 2.66
CA ILE A 7 -5.55 8.65 3.48
C ILE A 7 -5.49 10.17 3.50
N THR A 8 -6.50 10.83 2.95
CA THR A 8 -6.55 12.30 2.84
C THR A 8 -7.97 12.81 3.01
N ASP A 9 -8.14 14.08 3.35
CA ASP A 9 -9.44 14.75 3.37
C ASP A 9 -9.57 15.92 2.40
N GLY A 10 -8.57 16.14 1.55
CA GLY A 10 -8.45 17.33 0.71
C GLY A 10 -7.89 17.06 -0.66
N CYS A 11 -7.75 18.14 -1.44
CA CYS A 11 -7.07 18.11 -2.73
C CYS A 11 -5.58 18.38 -2.56
N SER A 12 -4.74 17.84 -3.43
CA SER A 12 -3.36 18.28 -3.60
C SER A 12 -3.36 19.74 -4.04
N ASN A 13 -2.62 20.59 -3.34
CA ASN A 13 -2.60 22.04 -3.62
C ASN A 13 -1.21 22.57 -3.96
N VAL A 14 -0.16 21.75 -3.85
CA VAL A 14 1.24 22.12 -4.12
C VAL A 14 2.00 20.92 -4.69
N GLY A 15 3.00 21.18 -5.54
CA GLY A 15 3.96 20.18 -6.02
C GLY A 15 3.55 19.45 -7.29
N GLU A 16 4.24 18.35 -7.57
CA GLU A 16 3.98 17.49 -8.73
C GLU A 16 2.60 16.83 -8.66
N SER A 17 2.05 16.47 -9.82
CA SER A 17 0.70 15.89 -9.91
C SER A 17 0.62 14.53 -9.18
N PRO A 18 -0.31 14.35 -8.24
CA PRO A 18 -0.48 13.06 -7.56
C PRO A 18 -0.98 11.95 -8.49
N VAL A 19 -1.68 12.31 -9.57
CA VAL A 19 -2.14 11.37 -10.60
C VAL A 19 -0.94 10.80 -11.37
N LEU A 20 0.04 11.65 -11.73
CA LEU A 20 1.28 11.20 -12.39
C LEU A 20 2.11 10.32 -11.46
N ALA A 21 2.24 10.70 -10.19
CA ALA A 21 2.95 9.89 -9.20
C ALA A 21 2.31 8.51 -9.01
N ALA A 22 0.97 8.44 -8.96
CA ALA A 22 0.25 7.18 -8.88
C ALA A 22 0.37 6.32 -10.15
N ALA A 23 0.34 6.93 -11.34
CA ALA A 23 0.61 6.22 -12.59
C ALA A 23 2.02 5.60 -12.59
N HIS A 24 3.01 6.34 -12.09
CA HIS A 24 4.39 5.84 -11.95
C HIS A 24 4.48 4.68 -10.97
N ALA A 25 3.77 4.76 -9.83
CA ALA A 25 3.68 3.67 -8.86
C ALA A 25 3.17 2.37 -9.51
N LEU A 26 2.11 2.47 -10.32
CA LEU A 26 1.55 1.31 -11.01
C LEU A 26 2.54 0.69 -12.02
N GLN A 27 3.32 1.51 -12.72
CA GLN A 27 4.38 1.04 -13.62
C GLN A 27 5.47 0.25 -12.87
N GLU A 28 5.72 0.57 -11.60
CA GLU A 28 6.62 -0.18 -10.71
C GLU A 28 5.95 -1.38 -10.03
N GLY A 29 4.70 -1.70 -10.38
CA GLY A 29 3.96 -2.82 -9.79
C GLY A 29 3.44 -2.55 -8.38
N ILE A 30 3.24 -1.26 -8.03
CA ILE A 30 2.72 -0.81 -6.74
C ILE A 30 1.33 -0.21 -6.96
N THR A 31 0.32 -0.83 -6.38
CA THR A 31 -1.07 -0.35 -6.52
C THR A 31 -1.36 0.79 -5.55
N VAL A 32 -1.99 1.88 -6.00
CA VAL A 32 -2.35 3.02 -5.14
C VAL A 32 -3.84 3.06 -4.87
N ASN A 33 -4.20 2.85 -3.60
CA ASN A 33 -5.55 3.00 -3.07
C ASN A 33 -5.69 4.36 -2.38
N VAL A 34 -6.87 4.98 -2.47
CA VAL A 34 -7.11 6.32 -1.90
C VAL A 34 -8.39 6.34 -1.07
N VAL A 35 -8.27 6.75 0.19
CA VAL A 35 -9.40 6.90 1.11
C VAL A 35 -9.56 8.38 1.47
N GLY A 36 -10.68 8.95 1.00
CA GLY A 36 -11.14 10.28 1.37
C GLY A 36 -11.89 10.24 2.71
N VAL A 37 -11.46 11.03 3.70
CA VAL A 37 -12.10 11.06 5.03
C VAL A 37 -12.95 12.31 5.23
N VAL A 38 -14.26 12.11 5.45
CA VAL A 38 -15.21 13.17 5.81
C VAL A 38 -15.65 13.07 7.27
N ASP A 39 -15.86 14.21 7.94
CA ASP A 39 -16.45 14.23 9.29
C ASP A 39 -17.98 14.36 9.20
N TYR A 40 -18.48 15.54 8.83
CA TYR A 40 -19.92 15.87 8.75
C TYR A 40 -20.27 16.80 7.57
N GLY A 41 -19.38 16.90 6.59
CA GLY A 41 -19.54 17.72 5.39
C GLY A 41 -19.19 16.93 4.13
N THR A 42 -19.40 17.53 2.97
CA THR A 42 -19.02 16.94 1.68
C THR A 42 -17.55 17.23 1.38
N ILE A 43 -16.81 16.21 0.91
CA ILE A 43 -15.65 16.48 0.04
C ILE A 43 -16.22 17.17 -1.20
N GLY A 44 -15.74 18.37 -1.51
CA GLY A 44 -16.18 19.08 -2.72
C GLY A 44 -15.96 18.23 -3.97
N ASP A 45 -16.75 18.48 -5.03
CA ASP A 45 -16.69 17.69 -6.27
C ASP A 45 -15.27 17.58 -6.85
N ILE A 46 -14.45 18.62 -6.65
CA ILE A 46 -13.06 18.68 -7.10
C ILE A 46 -12.19 17.65 -6.35
N GLY A 47 -12.31 17.55 -5.03
CA GLY A 47 -11.54 16.58 -4.24
C GLY A 47 -11.99 15.15 -4.47
N SER A 48 -13.29 14.95 -4.71
CA SER A 48 -13.82 13.62 -5.04
C SER A 48 -13.28 13.10 -6.37
N ARG A 49 -13.12 14.00 -7.36
CA ARG A 49 -12.54 13.66 -8.67
C ARG A 49 -11.05 13.35 -8.55
N GLU A 50 -10.28 14.19 -7.86
CA GLU A 50 -8.84 13.94 -7.70
C GLU A 50 -8.56 12.61 -6.99
N ILE A 51 -9.28 12.30 -5.90
CA ILE A 51 -9.19 11.02 -5.20
C ILE A 51 -9.46 9.84 -6.15
N ALA A 52 -10.46 9.96 -7.02
CA ALA A 52 -10.79 8.93 -8.00
C ALA A 52 -9.73 8.81 -9.10
N ASP A 53 -9.21 9.94 -9.59
CA ASP A 53 -8.21 9.97 -10.65
C ASP A 53 -6.86 9.41 -10.18
N ILE A 54 -6.44 9.71 -8.95
CA ILE A 54 -5.23 9.13 -8.33
C ILE A 54 -5.36 7.61 -8.25
N ALA A 55 -6.44 7.11 -7.65
CA ALA A 55 -6.64 5.66 -7.51
C ALA A 55 -6.73 4.96 -8.87
N LYS A 56 -7.44 5.55 -9.83
CA LYS A 56 -7.55 5.02 -11.19
C LYS A 56 -6.20 4.95 -11.89
N ALA A 57 -5.39 6.01 -11.80
CA ALA A 57 -4.05 6.04 -12.37
C ALA A 57 -3.11 5.04 -11.69
N GLY A 58 -3.25 4.85 -10.38
CA GLY A 58 -2.51 3.86 -9.60
C GLY A 58 -3.07 2.43 -9.65
N GLY A 59 -4.10 2.16 -10.46
CA GLY A 59 -4.69 0.82 -10.62
C GLY A 59 -5.42 0.29 -9.39
N GLY A 60 -5.72 1.14 -8.42
CA GLY A 60 -6.38 0.78 -7.17
C GLY A 60 -7.82 1.27 -7.08
N LEU A 61 -8.30 1.34 -5.84
CA LEU A 61 -9.67 1.72 -5.49
C LEU A 61 -9.67 3.08 -4.79
N SER A 62 -10.73 3.84 -5.00
CA SER A 62 -11.02 5.04 -4.21
C SER A 62 -12.35 4.93 -3.46
N ARG A 63 -12.40 5.44 -2.23
CA ARG A 63 -13.64 5.58 -1.45
C ARG A 63 -13.61 6.86 -0.63
N ILE A 64 -14.77 7.48 -0.49
CA ILE A 64 -15.00 8.61 0.43
C ILE A 64 -15.90 8.10 1.53
N VAL A 65 -15.45 8.22 2.78
CA VAL A 65 -16.13 7.63 3.94
C VAL A 65 -16.07 8.52 5.16
N GLY A 66 -17.09 8.38 6.01
CA GLY A 66 -17.08 8.97 7.34
C GLY A 66 -16.07 8.29 8.25
N THR A 67 -15.58 9.02 9.26
CA THR A 67 -14.70 8.46 10.31
C THR A 67 -15.23 7.16 10.95
N PRO A 68 -16.55 6.92 11.16
CA PRO A 68 -17.03 5.67 11.74
C PRO A 68 -16.85 4.43 10.85
N GLN A 69 -16.74 4.61 9.53
CA GLN A 69 -16.65 3.50 8.56
C GLN A 69 -15.21 3.32 8.02
N LEU A 70 -14.26 4.12 8.52
CA LEU A 70 -12.91 4.20 7.98
C LEU A 70 -12.16 2.87 8.08
N ALA A 71 -12.13 2.25 9.26
CA ALA A 71 -11.45 0.98 9.52
C ALA A 71 -11.92 -0.14 8.57
N GLN A 72 -13.25 -0.36 8.53
CA GLN A 72 -13.86 -1.37 7.66
C GLN A 72 -13.56 -1.11 6.18
N THR A 73 -13.57 0.15 5.76
CA THR A 73 -13.33 0.54 4.38
C THR A 73 -11.88 0.26 3.97
N ILE A 74 -10.92 0.63 4.83
CA ILE A 74 -9.49 0.38 4.60
C ILE A 74 -9.20 -1.11 4.46
N GLN A 75 -9.73 -1.93 5.37
CA GLN A 75 -9.59 -3.39 5.31
C GLN A 75 -10.20 -3.97 4.03
N MET A 76 -11.44 -3.56 3.70
CA MET A 76 -12.14 -4.02 2.50
C MET A 76 -11.37 -3.65 1.23
N MET A 77 -10.90 -2.41 1.12
CA MET A 77 -10.15 -1.94 -0.05
C MET A 77 -8.83 -2.69 -0.20
N THR A 78 -8.10 -2.89 0.88
CA THR A 78 -6.85 -3.66 0.89
C THR A 78 -7.07 -5.08 0.35
N ARG A 79 -8.03 -5.82 0.94
CA ARG A 79 -8.36 -7.19 0.52
C ARG A 79 -8.84 -7.25 -0.92
N LYS A 80 -9.74 -6.35 -1.31
CA LYS A 80 -10.29 -6.33 -2.68
C LYS A 80 -9.20 -6.05 -3.71
N THR A 81 -8.26 -5.16 -3.40
CA THR A 81 -7.13 -4.84 -4.28
C THR A 81 -6.17 -6.02 -4.41
N VAL A 82 -5.91 -6.76 -3.32
CA VAL A 82 -5.14 -8.00 -3.36
C VAL A 82 -5.77 -9.01 -4.31
N VAL A 83 -7.06 -9.31 -4.12
CA VAL A 83 -7.80 -10.27 -4.96
C VAL A 83 -7.77 -9.82 -6.43
N GLN A 84 -8.02 -8.54 -6.71
CA GLN A 84 -7.98 -8.01 -8.08
C GLN A 84 -6.59 -8.13 -8.72
N THR A 85 -5.52 -7.85 -7.95
CA THR A 85 -4.13 -7.97 -8.44
C THR A 85 -3.80 -9.41 -8.80
N ILE A 86 -4.21 -10.37 -7.95
CA ILE A 86 -4.01 -11.81 -8.20
C ILE A 86 -4.82 -12.26 -9.41
N GLN A 87 -6.10 -11.89 -9.48
CA GLN A 87 -6.96 -12.22 -10.63
C GLN A 87 -6.38 -11.69 -11.94
N GLN A 88 -5.85 -10.47 -11.95
CA GLN A 88 -5.18 -9.90 -13.12
C GLN A 88 -3.93 -10.69 -13.52
N ALA A 89 -3.10 -11.07 -12.55
CA ALA A 89 -1.90 -11.87 -12.79
C ALA A 89 -2.26 -13.26 -13.34
N VAL A 90 -3.21 -13.94 -12.71
CA VAL A 90 -3.70 -15.25 -13.14
C VAL A 90 -4.33 -15.17 -14.53
N ASN A 91 -5.18 -14.18 -14.81
CA ASN A 91 -5.78 -13.98 -16.13
C ASN A 91 -4.72 -13.75 -17.21
N LYS A 92 -3.63 -13.06 -16.89
CA LYS A 92 -2.50 -12.85 -17.81
C LYS A 92 -1.77 -14.17 -18.09
N GLU A 93 -1.57 -15.02 -17.10
CA GLU A 93 -0.96 -16.34 -17.29
C GLU A 93 -1.87 -17.29 -18.08
N VAL A 94 -3.18 -17.31 -17.77
CA VAL A 94 -4.16 -18.10 -18.52
C VAL A 94 -4.18 -17.69 -20.00
N LYS A 95 -4.18 -16.39 -20.31
CA LYS A 95 -4.08 -15.88 -21.69
C LYS A 95 -2.80 -16.30 -22.40
N LYS A 96 -1.65 -16.31 -21.71
CA LYS A 96 -0.40 -16.79 -22.33
C LYS A 96 -0.49 -18.27 -22.72
N ILE A 97 -1.15 -19.10 -21.91
CA ILE A 97 -1.29 -20.54 -22.14
C ILE A 97 -2.35 -20.83 -23.22
N LEU A 98 -3.48 -20.11 -23.19
CA LEU A 98 -4.65 -20.38 -24.03
C LEU A 98 -4.77 -19.45 -25.27
N GLY A 99 -3.88 -18.48 -25.42
CA GLY A 99 -3.98 -17.46 -26.47
C GLY A 99 -5.09 -16.43 -26.18
N GLU A 100 -6.09 -16.35 -27.06
CA GLU A 100 -7.19 -15.37 -26.93
C GLU A 100 -8.21 -15.71 -25.83
N GLY A 101 -8.03 -16.84 -25.14
CA GLY A 101 -8.91 -17.33 -24.07
C GLY A 101 -8.96 -16.40 -22.86
N SER A 102 -10.15 -16.13 -22.33
CA SER A 102 -10.34 -15.47 -21.03
C SER A 102 -10.79 -16.46 -19.95
N LEU A 103 -10.62 -16.09 -18.67
CA LEU A 103 -11.05 -16.93 -17.54
C LEU A 103 -12.54 -17.30 -17.61
N GLU A 104 -13.35 -16.37 -18.12
CA GLU A 104 -14.78 -16.54 -18.30
C GLU A 104 -15.11 -17.62 -19.34
N GLN A 105 -14.22 -17.86 -20.29
CA GLN A 105 -14.38 -18.88 -21.34
C GLN A 105 -13.93 -20.28 -20.90
N LEU A 106 -13.28 -20.40 -19.74
CA LEU A 106 -12.91 -21.70 -19.18
C LEU A 106 -14.16 -22.54 -18.85
N PRO A 107 -14.13 -23.87 -19.07
CA PRO A 107 -15.13 -24.78 -18.56
C PRO A 107 -15.35 -24.60 -17.04
N PRO A 108 -16.58 -24.82 -16.51
CA PRO A 108 -16.89 -24.57 -15.10
C PRO A 108 -15.94 -25.24 -14.10
N LEU A 109 -15.50 -26.47 -14.38
CA LEU A 109 -14.57 -27.20 -13.52
C LEU A 109 -13.19 -26.51 -13.42
N GLN A 110 -12.64 -26.09 -14.56
CA GLN A 110 -11.36 -25.39 -14.61
C GLN A 110 -11.47 -24.00 -13.99
N ARG A 111 -12.58 -23.30 -14.21
CA ARG A 111 -12.84 -22.01 -13.57
C ARG A 111 -12.87 -22.14 -12.05
N SER A 112 -13.50 -23.20 -11.51
CA SER A 112 -13.51 -23.48 -10.07
C SER A 112 -12.11 -23.69 -9.51
N GLN A 113 -11.24 -24.42 -10.23
CA GLN A 113 -9.84 -24.62 -9.82
C GLN A 113 -9.08 -23.29 -9.77
N VAL A 114 -9.28 -22.42 -10.77
CA VAL A 114 -8.63 -21.11 -10.77
C VAL A 114 -9.10 -20.24 -9.60
N VAL A 115 -10.40 -20.26 -9.27
CA VAL A 115 -10.91 -19.54 -8.10
C VAL A 115 -10.23 -20.02 -6.82
N SER A 116 -10.09 -21.34 -6.63
CA SER A 116 -9.37 -21.90 -5.47
C SER A 116 -7.91 -21.44 -5.41
N VAL A 117 -7.21 -21.38 -6.54
CA VAL A 117 -5.83 -20.86 -6.59
C VAL A 117 -5.79 -19.37 -6.25
N VAL A 118 -6.76 -18.57 -6.71
CA VAL A 118 -6.85 -17.14 -6.35
C VAL A 118 -7.06 -16.96 -4.86
N ASP A 119 -7.91 -17.79 -4.23
CA ASP A 119 -8.18 -17.74 -2.80
C ASP A 119 -6.92 -18.12 -2.00
N GLU A 120 -6.24 -19.20 -2.38
CA GLU A 120 -4.97 -19.63 -1.75
C GLU A 120 -3.88 -18.55 -1.86
N LEU A 121 -3.69 -17.98 -3.05
CA LEU A 121 -2.73 -16.90 -3.27
C LEU A 121 -3.09 -15.64 -2.48
N THR A 122 -4.38 -15.36 -2.27
CA THR A 122 -4.84 -14.20 -1.50
C THR A 122 -4.38 -14.30 -0.04
N GLU A 123 -4.40 -15.51 0.52
CA GLU A 123 -4.05 -15.74 1.91
C GLU A 123 -2.53 -15.85 2.12
N THR A 124 -1.83 -16.54 1.22
CA THR A 124 -0.41 -16.90 1.38
C THR A 124 0.57 -15.88 0.80
N SER A 125 0.15 -15.04 -0.15
CA SER A 125 1.08 -14.11 -0.82
C SER A 125 1.57 -13.01 0.11
N ALA A 126 2.88 -12.71 0.02
CA ALA A 126 3.47 -11.60 0.74
C ALA A 126 2.81 -10.26 0.34
N LEU A 127 2.51 -9.41 1.32
CA LEU A 127 1.86 -8.12 1.13
C LEU A 127 2.63 -7.03 1.88
N ARG A 128 3.00 -5.95 1.18
CA ARG A 128 3.64 -4.78 1.78
C ARG A 128 2.80 -3.56 1.53
N ILE A 129 2.38 -2.87 2.58
CA ILE A 129 1.50 -1.71 2.51
C ILE A 129 2.21 -0.49 3.09
N ALA A 130 2.43 0.53 2.27
CA ALA A 130 2.83 1.84 2.74
C ALA A 130 1.58 2.70 2.99
N LEU A 131 1.37 3.10 4.23
CA LEU A 131 0.31 4.01 4.65
C LEU A 131 0.82 5.43 4.48
N LEU A 132 0.18 6.22 3.63
CA LEU A 132 0.52 7.60 3.37
C LEU A 132 -0.59 8.50 3.91
N ILE A 133 -0.31 9.17 5.03
CA ILE A 133 -1.33 9.85 5.84
C ILE A 133 -1.21 11.36 5.68
N ASP A 134 -2.32 11.99 5.32
CA ASP A 134 -2.44 13.43 5.33
C ASP A 134 -2.47 13.94 6.78
N ALA A 135 -1.53 14.83 7.09
CA ALA A 135 -1.38 15.53 8.37
C ALA A 135 -1.66 17.03 8.20
N SER A 136 -2.47 17.43 7.22
CA SER A 136 -2.96 18.80 7.11
C SER A 136 -3.82 19.19 8.32
N ALA A 137 -4.05 20.50 8.50
CA ALA A 137 -4.78 21.00 9.66
C ALA A 137 -6.22 20.47 9.75
N SER A 138 -6.85 20.14 8.61
CA SER A 138 -8.21 19.59 8.52
C SER A 138 -8.31 18.13 8.99
N MET A 139 -7.19 17.41 9.04
CA MET A 139 -7.13 16.02 9.51
C MET A 139 -7.10 15.88 11.04
N LYS A 140 -6.89 16.98 11.77
CA LYS A 140 -6.85 16.99 13.25
C LYS A 140 -8.03 16.29 13.95
N PRO A 141 -9.29 16.58 13.62
CA PRO A 141 -10.43 15.86 14.22
C PRO A 141 -10.51 14.38 13.80
N LYS A 142 -9.94 14.01 12.65
CA LYS A 142 -10.04 12.69 12.02
C LYS A 142 -8.94 11.72 12.46
N LEU A 143 -7.84 12.25 12.99
CA LEU A 143 -6.61 11.51 13.26
C LEU A 143 -6.83 10.32 14.21
N ALA A 144 -7.67 10.48 15.24
CA ALA A 144 -7.99 9.40 16.17
C ALA A 144 -8.67 8.22 15.46
N ALA A 145 -9.58 8.50 14.51
CA ALA A 145 -10.22 7.46 13.72
C ALA A 145 -9.25 6.80 12.73
N VAL A 146 -8.33 7.58 12.16
CA VAL A 146 -7.25 7.05 11.30
C VAL A 146 -6.34 6.11 12.08
N GLU A 147 -5.93 6.49 13.29
CA GLU A 147 -5.07 5.68 14.15
C GLU A 147 -5.74 4.33 14.50
N GLU A 148 -6.99 4.35 14.94
CA GLU A 148 -7.74 3.12 15.23
C GLU A 148 -7.94 2.28 13.96
N ALA A 149 -8.24 2.90 12.81
CA ALA A 149 -8.37 2.18 11.55
C ALA A 149 -7.07 1.48 11.10
N ILE A 150 -5.91 2.08 11.36
CA ILE A 150 -4.63 1.46 11.03
C ILE A 150 -4.31 0.32 12.00
N ARG A 151 -4.63 0.48 13.29
CA ARG A 151 -4.55 -0.63 14.26
C ARG A 151 -5.42 -1.81 13.84
N ASP A 152 -6.64 -1.55 13.41
CA ASP A 152 -7.55 -2.61 12.95
C ASP A 152 -7.03 -3.26 11.66
N LEU A 153 -6.43 -2.48 10.75
CA LEU A 153 -5.77 -3.02 9.57
C LEU A 153 -4.59 -3.93 9.97
N ALA A 154 -3.75 -3.50 10.90
CA ALA A 154 -2.62 -4.28 11.42
C ALA A 154 -3.07 -5.66 11.90
N LEU A 155 -4.07 -5.69 12.78
CA LEU A 155 -4.63 -6.92 13.34
C LEU A 155 -5.21 -7.82 12.23
N SER A 156 -5.85 -7.24 11.22
CA SER A 156 -6.37 -8.00 10.09
C SER A 156 -5.27 -8.62 9.22
N LEU A 157 -4.10 -8.00 9.15
CA LEU A 157 -2.96 -8.48 8.38
C LEU A 157 -2.15 -9.54 9.14
N GLU A 158 -2.08 -9.45 10.48
CA GLU A 158 -1.50 -10.49 11.34
C GLU A 158 -2.27 -11.82 11.24
N ALA A 159 -3.57 -11.76 10.96
CA ALA A 159 -4.39 -12.94 10.77
C ALA A 159 -4.14 -13.70 9.46
N ARG A 160 -3.43 -13.10 8.49
CA ARG A 160 -3.11 -13.74 7.21
C ARG A 160 -1.95 -14.72 7.35
N GLU A 161 -2.00 -15.82 6.61
CA GLU A 161 -0.91 -16.80 6.56
C GLU A 161 0.35 -16.21 5.90
N GLY A 162 0.18 -15.38 4.86
CA GLY A 162 1.27 -14.74 4.14
C GLY A 162 1.90 -13.58 4.90
N ARG A 163 3.22 -13.40 4.75
CA ARG A 163 3.98 -12.30 5.37
C ARG A 163 3.36 -10.94 4.98
N SER A 164 2.93 -10.19 5.99
CA SER A 164 2.39 -8.85 5.83
C SER A 164 3.30 -7.85 6.54
N GLU A 165 3.65 -6.77 5.84
CA GLU A 165 4.46 -5.67 6.40
C GLU A 165 3.79 -4.34 6.12
N ILE A 166 3.88 -3.44 7.09
CA ILE A 166 3.39 -2.07 7.00
C ILE A 166 4.54 -1.10 7.22
N SER A 167 4.52 0.00 6.48
CA SER A 167 5.28 1.21 6.77
C SER A 167 4.32 2.40 6.84
N VAL A 168 4.62 3.38 7.70
CA VAL A 168 3.77 4.56 7.92
C VAL A 168 4.54 5.82 7.58
N PHE A 169 3.90 6.65 6.76
CA PHE A 169 4.35 7.96 6.37
C PHE A 169 3.28 9.00 6.66
N HIS A 170 3.71 10.23 6.91
CA HIS A 170 2.82 11.38 6.86
C HIS A 170 3.34 12.49 5.95
N PHE A 171 2.41 13.29 5.44
CA PHE A 171 2.69 14.51 4.68
C PHE A 171 1.72 15.63 5.09
N PRO A 172 2.15 16.91 5.06
CA PRO A 172 3.48 17.38 4.70
C PRO A 172 4.53 17.05 5.76
N GLY A 173 5.81 17.05 5.37
CA GLY A 173 6.92 16.81 6.29
C GLY A 173 7.23 17.98 7.23
N ARG A 174 8.28 17.82 8.05
CA ARG A 174 8.58 18.75 9.15
C ARG A 174 9.19 20.07 8.68
N THR A 175 9.80 20.05 7.51
CA THR A 175 10.50 21.19 6.89
C THR A 175 9.98 21.41 5.48
N SER A 176 10.14 22.61 4.93
CA SER A 176 9.71 22.93 3.56
C SER A 176 10.45 22.15 2.45
N SER A 177 11.53 21.46 2.81
CA SER A 177 12.31 20.59 1.91
C SER A 177 11.96 19.10 2.05
N GLU A 178 11.04 18.75 2.94
CA GLU A 178 10.64 17.37 3.20
C GLU A 178 9.15 17.23 2.88
N ASP A 179 8.85 16.60 1.75
CA ASP A 179 7.47 16.44 1.30
C ASP A 179 6.68 15.43 2.14
N ALA A 180 7.35 14.36 2.60
CA ALA A 180 6.79 13.35 3.48
C ALA A 180 7.85 12.79 4.44
N VAL A 181 7.41 12.39 5.63
CA VAL A 181 8.24 11.82 6.70
C VAL A 181 7.91 10.35 6.87
N LEU A 182 8.94 9.51 7.01
CA LEU A 182 8.80 8.12 7.44
C LEU A 182 8.65 8.10 8.96
N ASP A 183 7.47 7.73 9.45
CA ASP A 183 7.20 7.60 10.89
C ASP A 183 7.53 6.20 11.42
N LEU A 184 7.31 5.18 10.57
CA LEU A 184 7.54 3.79 10.90
C LEU A 184 8.05 3.04 9.67
N ASP A 185 9.24 2.46 9.80
CA ASP A 185 9.82 1.57 8.79
C ASP A 185 9.04 0.25 8.70
N TRP A 186 9.33 -0.57 7.70
CA TRP A 186 8.68 -1.86 7.48
C TRP A 186 8.70 -2.72 8.74
N THR A 187 7.50 -3.04 9.23
CA THR A 187 7.31 -3.89 10.39
C THR A 187 6.13 -4.83 10.18
N ASN A 188 6.19 -5.98 10.84
CA ASN A 188 5.07 -6.91 11.03
C ASN A 188 4.44 -6.79 12.43
N ASP A 189 5.03 -5.98 13.33
CA ASP A 189 4.52 -5.69 14.67
C ASP A 189 4.16 -4.21 14.80
N LEU A 190 2.89 -3.94 15.09
CA LEU A 190 2.32 -2.60 15.22
C LEU A 190 1.89 -2.26 16.65
N SER A 191 2.38 -3.00 17.64
CA SER A 191 2.17 -2.73 19.07
C SER A 191 2.50 -1.27 19.46
N GLY A 192 3.43 -0.61 18.77
CA GLY A 192 3.89 0.77 19.01
C GLY A 192 3.12 1.92 18.34
N ILE A 193 2.07 1.64 17.55
CA ILE A 193 1.49 2.64 16.62
C ILE A 193 0.87 3.87 17.33
N ARG A 194 0.35 3.68 18.55
CA ARG A 194 -0.25 4.74 19.39
C ARG A 194 0.69 5.93 19.63
N SER A 195 2.00 5.68 19.62
CA SER A 195 3.01 6.71 19.89
C SER A 195 3.43 7.52 18.66
N LEU A 196 3.01 7.11 17.46
CA LEU A 196 3.39 7.78 16.19
C LEU A 196 2.57 9.04 15.98
N PHE A 197 1.25 8.95 16.18
CA PHE A 197 0.30 10.02 15.90
C PHE A 197 0.38 11.19 16.89
N SER A 198 0.80 10.95 18.14
CA SER A 198 0.99 12.01 19.14
C SER A 198 2.13 12.98 18.81
N ARG A 199 3.05 12.59 17.91
CA ARG A 199 4.23 13.37 17.51
C ARG A 199 4.04 14.11 16.19
N MET A 200 2.94 13.88 15.47
CA MET A 200 2.65 14.54 14.20
C MET A 200 2.24 16.00 14.41
N ARG A 201 2.97 16.92 13.76
CA ARG A 201 2.67 18.34 13.78
C ARG A 201 1.83 18.70 12.56
N MET A 202 0.53 18.81 12.75
CA MET A 202 -0.38 19.12 11.65
C MET A 202 -0.24 20.56 11.18
N ARG A 203 0.16 20.77 9.92
CA ARG A 203 0.40 22.09 9.32
C ARG A 203 0.25 22.04 7.79
N GLY A 204 -0.02 23.20 7.19
CA GLY A 204 0.44 23.51 5.82
C GLY A 204 -0.32 22.89 4.65
N ALA A 205 0.35 22.96 3.50
CA ALA A 205 -0.06 22.47 2.19
C ALA A 205 0.03 20.94 2.09
N THR A 206 -0.63 20.36 1.08
CA THR A 206 -0.74 18.92 0.84
C THR A 206 0.04 18.52 -0.42
N PRO A 207 1.37 18.25 -0.33
CA PRO A 207 2.19 17.82 -1.46
C PRO A 207 1.99 16.34 -1.77
N THR A 208 0.79 15.96 -2.18
CA THR A 208 0.39 14.54 -2.32
C THR A 208 1.24 13.79 -3.36
N GLY A 209 1.57 14.42 -4.50
CA GLY A 209 2.40 13.79 -5.53
C GLY A 209 3.84 13.52 -5.07
N PRO A 210 4.57 14.53 -4.56
CA PRO A 210 5.89 14.32 -3.97
C PRO A 210 5.89 13.31 -2.82
N ALA A 211 4.84 13.28 -2.00
CA ALA A 211 4.68 12.29 -0.93
C ALA A 211 4.58 10.84 -1.47
N ILE A 212 3.83 10.62 -2.56
CA ILE A 212 3.80 9.31 -3.24
C ILE A 212 5.20 8.93 -3.75
N PHE A 213 5.93 9.85 -4.39
CA PHE A 213 7.29 9.57 -4.86
C PHE A 213 8.24 9.19 -3.72
N LYS A 214 8.12 9.85 -2.56
CA LYS A 214 8.91 9.50 -1.37
C LYS A 214 8.68 8.05 -0.92
N VAL A 215 7.43 7.60 -0.96
CA VAL A 215 7.07 6.21 -0.66
C VAL A 215 7.65 5.25 -1.72
N LEU A 216 7.61 5.62 -3.00
CA LEU A 216 8.22 4.82 -4.07
C LEU A 216 9.73 4.67 -3.89
N GLU A 217 10.43 5.75 -3.54
CA GLU A 217 11.86 5.69 -3.22
C GLU A 217 12.13 4.68 -2.10
N HIS A 218 11.34 4.72 -1.03
CA HIS A 218 11.51 3.81 0.10
C HIS A 218 11.30 2.34 -0.30
N TYR A 219 10.29 2.04 -1.13
CA TYR A 219 10.12 0.70 -1.70
C TYR A 219 11.35 0.23 -2.52
N ARG A 220 12.03 1.14 -3.23
CA ARG A 220 13.23 0.82 -4.03
C ARG A 220 14.45 0.59 -3.14
N TYR A 221 14.69 1.46 -2.16
CA TYR A 221 15.83 1.34 -1.24
C TYR A 221 15.82 0.00 -0.51
N ASP A 222 14.67 -0.40 0.02
CA ASP A 222 14.53 -1.68 0.69
C ASP A 222 14.75 -2.87 -0.25
N THR A 223 14.31 -2.78 -1.51
CA THR A 223 14.56 -3.82 -2.51
C THR A 223 16.08 -3.97 -2.78
N LEU A 224 16.84 -2.87 -2.75
CA LEU A 224 18.30 -2.87 -2.95
C LEU A 224 19.04 -3.40 -1.72
N ASP A 225 18.62 -3.05 -0.51
CA ASP A 225 19.23 -3.54 0.73
C ASP A 225 18.95 -5.03 0.95
N GLY A 226 17.77 -5.52 0.60
CA GLY A 226 17.47 -6.96 0.58
C GLY A 226 18.33 -7.72 -0.44
N TYR A 227 18.66 -7.12 -1.58
CA TYR A 227 19.58 -7.71 -2.55
C TYR A 227 21.02 -7.77 -2.02
N ARG A 228 21.45 -6.73 -1.27
CA ARG A 228 22.78 -6.67 -0.65
C ARG A 228 22.92 -7.65 0.52
N SER A 229 21.88 -7.84 1.33
CA SER A 229 21.90 -8.82 2.42
C SER A 229 21.90 -10.25 1.89
N GLY A 230 21.11 -10.55 0.84
CA GLY A 230 21.10 -11.88 0.20
C GLY A 230 22.45 -12.28 -0.40
N LEU A 231 23.16 -11.33 -1.03
CA LEU A 231 24.52 -11.57 -1.54
C LEU A 231 25.56 -11.80 -0.43
N ALA A 232 25.35 -11.22 0.76
CA ALA A 232 26.22 -11.44 1.92
C ALA A 232 25.96 -12.80 2.58
N GLU A 233 24.70 -13.25 2.63
CA GLU A 233 24.34 -14.59 3.14
C GLU A 233 24.83 -15.70 2.20
N GLU A 234 24.69 -15.55 0.88
CA GLU A 234 25.23 -16.53 -0.10
C GLU A 234 26.77 -16.65 -0.04
N HIS A 235 27.48 -15.58 0.32
CA HIS A 235 28.94 -15.62 0.50
C HIS A 235 29.33 -16.43 1.76
N ASN A 236 28.55 -16.28 2.83
CA ASN A 236 28.80 -16.94 4.11
C ASN A 236 28.45 -18.44 4.06
N GLU A 237 27.41 -18.83 3.30
CA GLU A 237 27.07 -20.24 3.07
C GLU A 237 28.11 -20.99 2.23
N ARG A 238 28.80 -20.29 1.30
CA ARG A 238 29.89 -20.88 0.50
C ARG A 238 31.19 -21.04 1.27
N GLU A 239 31.47 -20.17 2.24
CA GLU A 239 32.63 -20.33 3.14
C GLU A 239 32.43 -21.43 4.19
N GLY A 240 31.18 -21.72 4.59
CA GLY A 240 30.85 -22.78 5.54
C GLY A 240 31.00 -24.23 5.01
N MET A 241 31.10 -24.43 3.70
CA MET A 241 31.18 -25.79 3.09
C MET A 241 32.60 -26.24 2.73
N ILE A 242 33.64 -25.41 2.89
CA ILE A 242 35.02 -25.76 2.50
C ILE A 242 35.89 -26.23 3.70
N GLY A 243 35.36 -26.17 4.93
CA GLY A 243 36.12 -26.44 6.17
C GLY A 243 36.23 -27.89 6.63
N GLY A 244 36.28 -28.89 5.74
CA GLY A 244 36.23 -30.28 6.20
C GLY A 244 36.77 -31.34 5.25
N TYR A 245 38.01 -31.21 4.77
CA TYR A 245 38.84 -32.38 4.38
C TYR A 245 40.31 -31.96 4.26
N VAL A 246 41.08 -32.12 5.34
CA VAL A 246 42.55 -32.17 5.27
C VAL A 246 43.06 -33.20 6.29
N VAL A 247 43.48 -34.33 5.73
CA VAL A 247 44.35 -35.44 6.21
C VAL A 247 43.91 -36.24 7.44
#